data_AF-A0A1W1BQ79-F1
#
_entry.id   AF-A0A1W1BQ79-F1
#
_cell.length_a   1.000
_cell.length_b   1.000
_cell.length_c   1.000
_cell.angle_alpha   90.00
_cell.angle_beta   90.00
_cell.angle_gamma   90.00
#
_symmetry.space_group_name_H-M   'P 1'
#
loop_
_entity.id
_entity.type
_entity.pdbx_description
1 polymer ?
#
loop_
_entity_poly.entity_id
_entity_poly.type
_entity_poly.pdbx_seq_one_letter_code
_entity_poly.pdbx_strand_id
1 'polypeptide(L)'
;MTKAETLEAIEKAKAAHISQMDKMKAAFRGTTIENPTSVSKMHCTFGKWLYGENNDFIKTILGAHFYEQLDHEHEAWHAEYSKIHALLFEAKKEGFFAKVFSSKKPDTLAIDKAKTYYVEMEMITKQLLTTLDKSIRRIGAMDPSKFS
;
A
#
# COMPACT_ATOMS: atom_id res chain seq x y z
N MET A 1 2.78 -4.68 22.72
CA MET A 1 2.21 -5.21 21.47
C MET A 1 2.53 -6.68 21.46
N THR A 2 1.49 -7.50 21.49
CA THR A 2 1.61 -8.95 21.61
C THR A 2 1.98 -9.58 20.28
N LYS A 3 2.50 -10.81 20.32
CA LYS A 3 2.76 -11.62 19.12
C LYS A 3 1.53 -11.74 18.22
N ALA A 4 0.35 -11.92 18.81
CA ALA A 4 -0.91 -12.03 18.08
C ALA A 4 -1.26 -10.73 17.34
N GLU A 5 -1.13 -9.58 18.01
CA GLU A 5 -1.35 -8.27 17.39
C GLU A 5 -0.36 -7.99 16.25
N THR A 6 0.91 -8.37 16.41
CA THR A 6 1.93 -8.23 15.36
C THR A 6 1.59 -9.08 14.13
N LEU A 7 1.22 -10.35 14.33
CA LEU A 7 0.82 -11.23 13.23
C LEU A 7 -0.45 -10.75 12.53
N GLU A 8 -1.44 -10.33 13.30
CA GLU A 8 -2.68 -9.78 12.78
C GLU A 8 -2.45 -8.52 11.94
N ALA A 9 -1.55 -7.62 12.38
CA ALA A 9 -1.19 -6.42 11.63
C ALA A 9 -0.58 -6.77 10.26
N ILE A 10 0.30 -7.77 10.20
CA ILE A 10 0.93 -8.21 8.94
C ILE A 10 -0.09 -8.87 8.01
N GLU A 11 -0.99 -9.70 8.53
CA GLU A 11 -2.06 -10.31 7.72
C GLU A 11 -3.05 -9.25 7.19
N LYS A 12 -3.44 -8.27 8.04
CA LYS A 12 -4.24 -7.11 7.61
C LYS A 12 -3.53 -6.32 6.52
N ALA A 13 -2.21 -6.14 6.62
CA ALA A 13 -1.43 -5.49 5.58
C ALA A 13 -1.51 -6.25 4.24
N LYS A 14 -1.32 -7.57 4.25
CA LYS A 14 -1.45 -8.40 3.04
C LYS A 14 -2.83 -8.24 2.41
N ALA A 15 -3.88 -8.39 3.20
CA ALA A 15 -5.25 -8.26 2.73
C ALA A 15 -5.55 -6.86 2.16
N ALA A 16 -5.03 -5.81 2.79
CA ALA A 16 -5.20 -4.43 2.33
C ALA A 16 -4.53 -4.18 0.97
N HIS A 17 -3.30 -4.66 0.77
CA HIS A 17 -2.59 -4.51 -0.51
C HIS A 17 -3.28 -5.30 -1.63
N ILE A 18 -3.71 -6.55 -1.37
CA ILE A 18 -4.47 -7.35 -2.34
C ILE A 18 -5.78 -6.66 -2.72
N SER A 19 -6.56 -6.24 -1.71
CA SER A 19 -7.82 -5.52 -1.93
C SER A 19 -7.61 -4.25 -2.75
N GLN A 20 -6.53 -3.51 -2.51
CA GLN A 20 -6.23 -2.31 -3.26
C GLN A 20 -5.86 -2.61 -4.72
N MET A 21 -5.14 -3.70 -5.00
CA MET A 21 -4.88 -4.14 -6.37
C MET A 21 -6.18 -4.47 -7.13
N ASP A 22 -7.14 -5.11 -6.47
CA ASP A 22 -8.45 -5.41 -7.06
C ASP A 22 -9.28 -4.14 -7.30
N LYS A 23 -9.23 -3.18 -6.37
CA LYS A 23 -9.84 -1.85 -6.55
C LYS A 23 -9.26 -1.13 -7.77
N MET A 24 -7.95 -1.18 -8.00
CA MET A 24 -7.35 -0.58 -9.20
C MET A 24 -7.83 -1.25 -10.49
N LYS A 25 -7.92 -2.59 -10.52
CA LYS A 25 -8.51 -3.32 -11.65
C LYS A 25 -9.95 -2.89 -11.91
N ALA A 26 -10.75 -2.68 -10.86
CA ALA A 26 -12.12 -2.18 -10.97
C ALA A 26 -12.17 -0.73 -11.49
N ALA A 27 -11.27 0.14 -11.01
CA ALA A 27 -11.16 1.52 -11.48
C ALA A 27 -10.88 1.59 -12.99
N PHE A 28 -10.01 0.70 -13.52
CA PHE A 28 -9.76 0.60 -14.97
C PHE A 28 -10.99 0.22 -15.79
N ARG A 29 -11.99 -0.40 -15.17
CA ARG A 29 -13.29 -0.73 -15.81
C ARG A 29 -14.34 0.36 -15.61
N GLY A 30 -13.96 1.50 -15.04
CA GLY A 30 -14.84 2.63 -14.78
C GLY A 30 -15.69 2.51 -13.51
N THR A 31 -15.33 1.60 -12.59
CA THR A 31 -15.94 1.53 -11.26
C THR A 31 -15.38 2.63 -10.37
N THR A 32 -16.26 3.43 -9.76
CA THR A 32 -15.85 4.41 -8.75
C THR A 32 -15.33 3.70 -7.51
N ILE A 33 -14.15 4.07 -7.04
CA ILE A 33 -13.56 3.53 -5.82
C ILE A 33 -13.84 4.49 -4.67
N GLU A 34 -14.58 4.03 -3.67
CA GLU A 34 -14.78 4.74 -2.43
C GLU A 34 -13.60 4.46 -1.47
N ASN A 35 -13.19 5.49 -0.72
CA ASN A 35 -12.12 5.40 0.27
C ASN A 35 -10.83 4.76 -0.28
N PRO A 36 -10.18 5.37 -1.29
CA PRO A 36 -8.90 4.88 -1.78
C PRO A 36 -7.85 4.87 -0.66
N THR A 37 -6.92 3.91 -0.71
CA THR A 37 -5.75 3.88 0.19
C THR A 37 -5.04 5.24 0.15
N SER A 38 -4.52 5.69 1.30
CA SER A 38 -3.74 6.94 1.36
C SER A 38 -2.56 6.88 0.40
N VAL A 39 -2.28 7.98 -0.29
CA VAL A 39 -1.12 8.07 -1.19
C VAL A 39 0.20 8.05 -0.41
N SER A 40 0.19 8.57 0.82
CA SER A 40 1.36 8.56 1.69
C SER A 40 1.57 7.19 2.33
N LYS A 41 2.79 6.64 2.19
CA LYS A 41 3.20 5.39 2.86
C LYS A 41 3.03 5.44 4.36
N MET A 42 3.14 6.62 4.98
CA MET A 42 3.04 6.77 6.44
C MET A 42 1.58 6.78 6.95
N HIS A 43 0.62 7.07 6.07
CA HIS A 43 -0.78 7.28 6.46
C HIS A 43 -1.71 6.13 6.06
N CYS A 44 -1.22 5.14 5.32
CA CYS A 44 -1.95 3.88 5.15
C CYS A 44 -1.96 3.06 6.47
N THR A 45 -2.91 2.14 6.62
CA THR A 45 -3.03 1.34 7.86
C THR A 45 -1.75 0.59 8.21
N PHE A 46 -1.08 0.02 7.20
CA PHE A 46 0.19 -0.67 7.38
C PHE A 46 1.32 0.28 7.78
N GLY A 47 1.42 1.45 7.14
CA GLY A 47 2.41 2.45 7.47
C GLY A 47 2.27 3.04 8.87
N LYS A 48 1.03 3.29 9.31
CA LYS A 48 0.75 3.70 10.68
C LYS A 48 1.24 2.68 11.70
N TRP A 49 1.18 1.40 11.36
CA TRP A 49 1.74 0.32 12.18
C TRP A 49 3.27 0.29 12.09
N LEU A 50 3.84 0.22 10.87
CA LEU A 50 5.26 0.02 10.60
C LEU A 50 6.15 1.18 11.08
N TYR A 51 5.67 2.41 10.91
CA TYR A 51 6.41 3.65 11.18
C TYR A 51 5.88 4.44 12.37
N GLY A 52 4.86 3.92 13.06
CA GLY A 52 4.26 4.56 14.21
C GLY A 52 5.14 4.48 15.47
N GLU A 53 4.52 4.70 16.62
CA GLU A 53 5.20 4.75 17.92
C GLU A 53 5.97 3.46 18.27
N ASN A 54 5.55 2.32 17.71
CA ASN A 54 6.17 1.01 17.96
C ASN A 54 7.26 0.64 16.95
N ASN A 55 7.75 1.58 16.14
CA ASN A 55 8.71 1.30 15.07
C ASN A 55 9.96 0.56 15.57
N ASP A 56 10.62 1.05 16.62
CA ASP A 56 11.86 0.43 17.13
C ASP A 56 11.64 -1.02 17.59
N PHE A 57 10.48 -1.29 18.19
CA PHE A 57 10.07 -2.65 18.55
C PHE A 57 9.89 -3.49 17.28
N ILE A 58 9.12 -3.02 16.31
CA ILE A 58 8.86 -3.71 15.04
C ILE A 58 10.17 -4.01 14.28
N LYS A 59 11.10 -3.07 14.23
CA LYS A 59 12.43 -3.26 13.65
C LYS A 59 13.21 -4.35 14.38
N THR A 60 13.08 -4.43 15.70
CA THR A 60 13.75 -5.44 16.53
C THR A 60 13.22 -6.85 16.27
N ILE A 61 11.91 -7.08 16.31
CA ILE A 61 11.33 -8.42 16.07
C ILE A 61 11.47 -8.86 14.61
N LEU A 62 11.27 -7.98 13.64
CA LEU A 62 11.52 -8.32 12.24
C LEU A 62 13.01 -8.55 11.97
N GLY A 63 13.87 -7.82 12.67
CA GLY A 63 15.29 -7.71 12.36
C GLY A 63 15.52 -6.71 11.23
N ALA A 64 16.68 -6.04 11.28
CA ALA A 64 16.99 -4.91 10.39
C ALA A 64 16.79 -5.24 8.90
N HIS A 65 17.25 -6.41 8.45
CA HIS A 65 17.15 -6.80 7.05
C HIS A 65 15.70 -6.91 6.56
N PHE A 66 14.81 -7.60 7.30
CA PHE A 66 13.41 -7.72 6.90
C PHE A 66 12.66 -6.39 7.01
N TYR A 67 12.98 -5.60 8.02
CA TYR A 67 12.40 -4.27 8.18
C TYR A 67 12.75 -3.36 6.99
N GLU A 68 14.03 -3.28 6.63
CA GLU A 68 14.51 -2.44 5.52
C GLU A 68 13.94 -2.91 4.18
N GLN A 69 13.84 -4.23 3.98
CA GLN A 69 13.21 -4.78 2.79
C GLN A 69 11.73 -4.40 2.70
N LEU A 70 10.97 -4.53 3.80
CA LEU A 70 9.56 -4.12 3.84
C LEU A 70 9.39 -2.63 3.60
N ASP A 71 10.23 -1.77 4.21
CA ASP A 71 10.17 -0.33 4.00
C ASP A 71 10.42 0.03 2.54
N HIS A 72 11.44 -0.57 1.92
CA HIS A 72 11.78 -0.34 0.52
C HIS A 72 10.64 -0.78 -0.42
N GLU A 73 10.12 -1.99 -0.25
CA GLU A 73 9.03 -2.53 -1.07
C GLU A 73 7.74 -1.73 -0.89
N HIS A 74 7.45 -1.30 0.34
CA HIS A 74 6.28 -0.48 0.67
C HIS A 74 6.38 0.93 0.10
N GLU A 75 7.56 1.55 0.16
CA GLU A 75 7.82 2.84 -0.48
C GLU A 75 7.68 2.77 -2.00
N ALA A 76 8.29 1.76 -2.63
CA ALA A 76 8.19 1.53 -4.07
C ALA A 76 6.72 1.31 -4.49
N TRP A 77 5.96 0.55 -3.69
CA TRP A 77 4.54 0.34 -3.94
C TRP A 77 3.75 1.66 -3.92
N HIS A 78 3.99 2.51 -2.92
CA HIS A 78 3.33 3.81 -2.80
C HIS A 78 3.76 4.80 -3.90
N ALA A 79 4.99 4.70 -4.40
CA ALA A 79 5.46 5.49 -5.52
C ALA A 79 4.67 5.18 -6.80
N GLU A 80 4.46 3.90 -7.14
CA GLU A 80 3.64 3.52 -8.29
C GLU A 80 2.16 3.82 -8.07
N TYR A 81 1.66 3.55 -6.87
CA TYR A 81 0.28 3.85 -6.51
C TYR A 81 -0.04 5.34 -6.65
N SER A 82 0.88 6.23 -6.27
CA SER A 82 0.73 7.67 -6.42
C SER A 82 0.55 8.10 -7.87
N LYS A 83 1.33 7.52 -8.80
CA LYS A 83 1.20 7.80 -10.24
C LYS A 83 -0.16 7.36 -10.78
N ILE A 84 -0.64 6.18 -10.36
CA ILE A 84 -1.98 5.69 -10.73
C ILE A 84 -3.05 6.59 -10.12
N HIS A 85 -2.89 6.97 -8.85
CA HIS A 85 -3.86 7.78 -8.13
C HIS A 85 -4.06 9.15 -8.79
N ALA A 86 -2.95 9.81 -9.18
CA ALA A 86 -2.98 11.08 -9.89
C ALA A 86 -3.69 11.00 -11.26
N LEU A 87 -3.65 9.85 -11.93
CA LEU A 87 -4.31 9.65 -13.22
C LEU A 87 -5.80 9.32 -13.10
N LEU A 88 -6.18 8.59 -12.03
CA LEU A 88 -7.54 8.05 -11.89
C LEU A 88 -8.44 8.87 -10.97
N PHE A 89 -7.88 9.55 -9.96
CA PHE A 89 -8.65 10.18 -8.88
C PHE A 89 -8.40 11.68 -8.74
N GLU A 90 -7.26 12.20 -9.23
CA GLU A 90 -7.03 13.65 -9.25
C GLU A 90 -7.63 14.28 -10.51
N ALA A 91 -8.51 15.25 -10.32
CA ALA A 91 -8.99 16.07 -11.43
C ALA A 91 -7.82 16.93 -11.96
N LYS A 92 -7.56 16.87 -13.27
CA LYS A 92 -6.63 17.81 -13.93
C LYS A 92 -7.08 19.24 -13.58
N LYS A 93 -6.27 19.97 -12.80
CA LYS A 93 -6.44 21.42 -12.62
C LYS A 93 -6.07 22.11 -13.93
N GLU A 94 -6.99 22.16 -14.88
CA GLU A 94 -6.85 23.02 -16.05
C GLU A 94 -7.21 24.46 -15.66
N GLY A 95 -6.17 25.26 -15.37
CA GLY A 95 -6.23 26.72 -15.43
C GLY A 95 -6.96 27.46 -14.30
N PHE A 96 -6.61 28.74 -14.14
CA PHE A 96 -7.05 29.67 -13.10
C PHE A 96 -8.57 29.98 -13.05
N PHE A 97 -9.42 29.23 -13.78
CA PHE A 97 -10.87 29.45 -13.86
C PHE A 97 -11.72 28.16 -13.77
N ALA A 98 -11.22 27.07 -13.21
CA ALA A 98 -11.98 25.82 -13.11
C ALA A 98 -12.94 25.78 -11.90
N LYS A 99 -14.05 26.51 -11.97
CA LYS A 99 -15.18 26.40 -11.03
C LYS A 99 -16.33 25.61 -11.66
N VAL A 100 -16.06 24.41 -12.17
CA VAL A 100 -17.09 23.42 -12.53
C VAL A 100 -16.57 22.04 -12.12
N PHE A 101 -16.88 21.67 -10.88
CA PHE A 101 -16.76 20.31 -10.37
C PHE A 101 -17.72 19.41 -11.17
N SER A 102 -17.17 18.59 -12.06
CA SER A 102 -17.88 17.40 -12.53
C SER A 102 -16.88 16.25 -12.64
N SER A 103 -17.27 15.14 -12.04
CA SER A 103 -16.61 13.83 -11.93
C SER A 103 -16.39 13.16 -13.29
N LYS A 104 -15.65 13.82 -14.20
CA LYS A 104 -15.33 13.23 -15.50
C LYS A 104 -14.50 11.97 -15.27
N LYS A 105 -15.03 10.83 -15.72
CA LYS A 105 -14.32 9.56 -15.80
C LYS A 105 -12.95 9.81 -16.45
N PRO A 106 -11.87 9.14 -15.99
CA PRO A 106 -10.56 9.29 -16.59
C PRO A 106 -10.63 9.02 -18.11
N ASP A 107 -9.93 9.84 -18.90
CA ASP A 107 -9.85 9.60 -20.34
C ASP A 107 -9.09 8.30 -20.66
N THR A 108 -9.30 7.72 -21.84
CA THR A 108 -8.72 6.42 -22.22
C THR A 108 -7.19 6.42 -22.12
N LEU A 109 -6.53 7.54 -22.43
CA LEU A 109 -5.07 7.66 -22.35
C LEU A 109 -4.58 7.62 -20.90
N ALA A 110 -5.30 8.27 -19.97
CA ALA A 110 -5.01 8.21 -18.55
C ALA A 110 -5.16 6.78 -18.00
N ILE A 111 -6.20 6.06 -18.43
CA ILE A 111 -6.41 4.64 -18.06
C ILE A 111 -5.26 3.77 -18.59
N ASP A 112 -4.89 3.92 -19.86
CA ASP A 112 -3.84 3.09 -20.44
C ASP A 112 -2.46 3.38 -19.82
N LYS A 113 -2.16 4.64 -19.51
CA LYS A 113 -0.95 5.00 -18.76
C LYS A 113 -0.97 4.44 -17.34
N ALA A 114 -2.12 4.46 -16.66
CA ALA A 114 -2.27 3.90 -15.32
C ALA A 114 -2.09 2.36 -15.32
N LYS A 115 -2.54 1.66 -16.37
CA LYS A 115 -2.28 0.22 -16.55
C LYS A 115 -0.78 -0.08 -16.69
N THR A 116 0.01 0.81 -17.30
CA THR A 116 1.47 0.62 -17.38
C THR A 116 2.11 0.66 -16.00
N TYR A 117 1.81 1.67 -15.17
CA TYR A 117 2.29 1.73 -13.78
C TYR A 117 1.76 0.56 -12.94
N TYR A 118 0.57 0.07 -13.24
CA TYR A 118 -0.02 -1.08 -12.57
C TYR A 118 0.80 -2.37 -12.75
N VAL A 119 1.43 -2.57 -13.91
CA VAL A 119 2.29 -3.74 -14.15
C VAL A 119 3.48 -3.73 -13.18
N GLU A 120 4.13 -2.58 -13.00
CA GLU A 120 5.22 -2.41 -12.03
C GLU A 120 4.73 -2.60 -10.60
N MET A 121 3.60 -1.98 -10.26
CA MET A 121 2.94 -2.13 -8.96
C MET A 121 2.59 -3.59 -8.65
N GLU A 122 2.19 -4.40 -9.65
CA GLU A 122 1.89 -5.83 -9.47
C GLU A 122 3.14 -6.64 -9.14
N MET A 123 4.27 -6.36 -9.78
CA MET A 123 5.55 -7.00 -9.45
C MET A 123 5.98 -6.65 -8.02
N ILE A 124 5.93 -5.37 -7.65
CA ILE A 124 6.27 -4.90 -6.30
C ILE A 124 5.33 -5.51 -5.27
N THR A 125 4.02 -5.60 -5.57
CA THR A 125 3.06 -6.24 -4.66
C THR A 125 3.41 -7.70 -4.41
N LYS A 126 3.81 -8.47 -5.43
CA LYS A 126 4.23 -9.87 -5.26
C LYS A 126 5.47 -9.99 -4.36
N GLN A 127 6.43 -9.07 -4.51
CA GLN A 127 7.61 -9.02 -3.66
C GLN A 127 7.24 -8.68 -2.21
N LEU A 128 6.46 -7.62 -2.01
CA LEU A 128 5.97 -7.20 -0.69
C LEU A 128 5.21 -8.32 0.02
N LEU A 129 4.27 -8.98 -0.66
CA LEU A 129 3.52 -10.11 -0.08
C LEU A 129 4.45 -11.27 0.33
N THR A 130 5.46 -11.55 -0.48
CA THR A 130 6.46 -12.57 -0.15
C THR A 130 7.27 -12.21 1.09
N THR A 131 7.66 -10.95 1.25
CA THR A 131 8.39 -10.46 2.42
C THR A 131 7.51 -10.45 3.67
N LEU A 132 6.23 -10.10 3.54
CA LEU A 132 5.24 -10.19 4.61
C LEU A 132 5.03 -11.65 5.06
N ASP A 133 4.94 -12.61 4.13
CA ASP A 133 4.85 -14.04 4.46
C ASP A 133 6.09 -14.57 5.19
N LYS A 134 7.29 -14.15 4.77
CA LYS A 134 8.53 -14.48 5.48
C LYS A 134 8.53 -13.88 6.89
N SER A 135 8.02 -12.66 7.04
CA SER A 135 7.89 -11.98 8.33
C SER A 135 6.93 -12.70 9.26
N ILE A 136 5.79 -13.17 8.75
CA ILE A 136 4.82 -14.01 9.49
C ILE A 136 5.50 -15.29 9.98
N ARG A 137 6.22 -16.01 9.11
CA ARG A 137 6.91 -17.25 9.51
C ARG A 137 7.94 -17.00 10.60
N ARG A 138 8.73 -15.92 10.46
CA ARG A 138 9.74 -15.53 11.44
C ARG A 138 9.10 -15.21 12.79
N ILE A 139 8.12 -14.31 12.83
CA ILE A 139 7.42 -13.91 14.06
C ILE A 139 6.70 -15.12 14.66
N GLY A 140 6.07 -15.95 13.83
CA GLY A 140 5.41 -17.19 14.24
C GLY A 140 6.33 -18.17 14.97
N ALA A 141 7.61 -18.22 14.61
CA ALA A 141 8.61 -19.05 15.27
C ALA A 141 9.19 -18.44 16.56
N MET A 142 8.95 -17.16 16.85
CA MET A 142 9.47 -16.50 18.05
C MET A 142 8.69 -16.87 19.31
N ASP A 143 9.38 -16.93 20.45
CA ASP A 143 8.73 -17.11 21.75
C ASP A 143 7.85 -15.88 22.11
N PRO A 144 6.62 -16.07 22.63
CA PRO A 144 5.76 -14.95 23.04
C PRO A 144 6.41 -14.00 24.06
N SER A 145 7.36 -14.46 24.88
CA SER A 145 8.11 -13.62 25.83
C SER A 145 8.99 -12.55 25.18
N LYS A 146 9.22 -12.62 23.85
CA LYS A 146 9.87 -11.55 23.09
C LYS A 146 8.97 -10.36 22.80
N PHE A 147 7.69 -10.44 23.17
CA PHE A 147 6.67 -9.43 22.95
C PHE A 147 6.19 -8.86 24.28
N SER A 148 5.67 -7.63 24.26
CA SER A 148 5.10 -6.94 25.44
C SER A 148 3.59 -7.12 25.53
#